data_AF-A0A940JBP0-F1
#
_entry.id   AF-A0A940JBP0-F1
#
_cell.length_a   1.000
_cell.length_b   1.000
_cell.length_c   1.000
_cell.angle_alpha   90.00
_cell.angle_beta   90.00
_cell.angle_gamma   90.00
#
_symmetry.space_group_name_H-M   'P 1'
#
loop_
_entity.id
_entity.type
_entity.pdbx_description
1 polymer ?
#
loop_
_entity_poly.entity_id
_entity_poly.type
_entity_poly.pdbx_seq_one_letter_code
_entity_poly.pdbx_strand_id
1 'polypeptide(L)'
;MTIDQNRIKYLLAQYAAGSCTDIEQQELMALLEDRSAEDIVLAGIDNWMKDNTIRHTMSAEDAHKTLQAILSREPARVEPINKHRIIRSPGTLWLRYAAAIILIFGIGAYLYNLTTKNHSETASIKPVPTEKDIAPGKDGAILTLADGRQIVLDSLHNGIIAEQTGTNIVLENGKLEYTTGSTPNSNKTLWNTMSTPRGRQFQVILPDGTKVWLNTASSLKYPTVFQGSTRIVEINGEAYFDVAGNKQMPFIVKINGGVEVQVLGTEFN
;
A
#
# COMPACT_ATOMS: atom_id res chain seq x y z
N MET A 1 -3.22 0.41 55.38
CA MET A 1 -4.39 -0.48 55.60
C MET A 1 -4.30 -0.92 57.05
N THR A 2 -5.26 -0.58 57.89
CA THR A 2 -5.23 -0.97 59.32
C THR A 2 -5.51 -2.46 59.42
N ILE A 3 -4.52 -3.24 59.87
CA ILE A 3 -4.62 -4.69 60.06
C ILE A 3 -5.51 -4.93 61.29
N ASP A 4 -6.66 -5.59 61.08
CA ASP A 4 -7.63 -5.92 62.14
C ASP A 4 -7.47 -7.39 62.57
N GLN A 5 -7.33 -7.63 63.87
CA GLN A 5 -7.18 -8.96 64.47
C GLN A 5 -8.36 -9.89 64.16
N ASN A 6 -9.57 -9.34 63.98
CA ASN A 6 -10.76 -10.13 63.65
C ASN A 6 -10.69 -10.74 62.25
N ARG A 7 -10.04 -10.05 61.30
CA ARG A 7 -9.87 -10.54 59.92
C ARG A 7 -8.90 -11.72 59.87
N ILE A 8 -7.82 -11.67 60.66
CA ILE A 8 -6.83 -12.74 60.76
C ILE A 8 -7.48 -14.02 61.32
N LYS A 9 -8.30 -13.89 62.36
CA LYS A 9 -9.03 -15.04 62.94
C LYS A 9 -9.97 -15.71 61.93
N TYR A 10 -10.67 -14.91 61.11
CA TYR A 10 -11.54 -15.41 60.06
C TYR A 10 -10.77 -16.19 58.99
N LEU A 11 -9.63 -15.65 58.51
CA LEU A 11 -8.80 -16.31 57.50
C LEU A 11 -8.21 -17.63 58.00
N LEU A 12 -7.76 -17.69 59.27
CA LEU A 12 -7.26 -18.91 59.89
C LEU A 12 -8.33 -19.99 60.04
N ALA A 13 -9.56 -19.61 60.40
CA ALA A 13 -10.68 -20.54 60.50
C ALA A 13 -11.08 -21.14 59.13
N GLN A 14 -11.13 -20.32 58.08
CA GLN A 14 -11.44 -20.79 56.72
C GLN A 14 -10.34 -21.68 56.14
N TYR A 15 -9.08 -21.37 56.44
CA TYR A 15 -7.95 -22.20 56.06
C TYR A 15 -8.00 -23.58 56.74
N ALA A 16 -8.27 -23.62 58.05
CA ALA A 16 -8.38 -24.87 58.79
C ALA A 16 -9.60 -25.73 58.39
N ALA A 17 -10.70 -25.10 57.97
CA ALA A 17 -11.89 -25.79 57.47
C ALA A 17 -11.76 -26.27 56.00
N GLY A 18 -10.67 -25.91 55.30
CA GLY A 18 -10.45 -26.25 53.89
C GLY A 18 -11.40 -25.55 52.92
N SER A 19 -12.09 -24.50 53.37
CA SER A 19 -13.08 -23.71 52.62
C SER A 19 -12.56 -22.33 52.17
N CYS A 20 -11.24 -22.15 52.18
CA CYS A 20 -10.59 -20.90 51.79
C CYS A 20 -10.63 -20.70 50.26
N THR A 21 -10.98 -19.50 49.82
CA THR A 21 -10.87 -19.10 48.41
C THR A 21 -9.44 -18.72 48.04
N ASP A 22 -9.06 -18.80 46.75
CA ASP A 22 -7.71 -18.46 46.27
C ASP A 22 -7.28 -17.03 46.68
N ILE A 23 -8.24 -16.11 46.77
CA ILE A 23 -8.02 -14.71 47.17
C ILE A 23 -7.74 -14.60 48.67
N GLU A 24 -8.51 -15.31 49.51
CA GLU A 24 -8.32 -15.35 50.96
C GLU A 24 -7.01 -16.07 51.34
N GLN A 25 -6.62 -17.08 50.57
CA GLN A 25 -5.35 -17.77 50.75
C GLN A 25 -4.16 -16.87 50.41
N GLN A 26 -4.27 -16.07 49.35
CA GLN A 26 -3.26 -15.09 48.98
C GLN A 26 -3.17 -13.94 50.01
N GLU A 27 -4.30 -13.50 50.57
CA GLU A 27 -4.38 -12.51 51.65
C GLU A 27 -3.68 -13.02 52.93
N LEU A 28 -3.93 -14.28 53.31
CA LEU A 28 -3.28 -14.91 54.46
C LEU A 28 -1.76 -15.06 54.26
N MET A 29 -1.33 -15.48 53.06
CA MET A 29 0.09 -15.63 52.73
C MET A 29 0.82 -14.29 52.72
N ALA A 30 0.21 -13.24 52.17
CA ALA A 30 0.77 -11.89 52.19
C ALA A 30 0.91 -11.33 53.61
N LEU A 31 -0.05 -11.63 54.50
CA LEU A 31 0.01 -11.23 55.91
C LEU A 31 1.10 -11.98 56.71
N LEU A 32 1.43 -13.22 56.33
CA LEU A 32 2.52 -14.00 56.94
C LEU A 32 3.91 -13.56 56.44
N GLU A 33 3.98 -12.93 55.28
CA GLU A 33 5.24 -12.49 54.65
C GLU A 33 5.64 -11.06 55.06
N ASP A 34 4.68 -10.26 55.54
CA ASP A 34 4.91 -8.90 56.05
C ASP A 34 5.47 -8.89 57.48
N ARG A 35 6.78 -8.63 57.59
CA ARG A 35 7.49 -8.50 58.89
C ARG A 35 7.02 -7.33 59.75
N SER A 36 6.33 -6.33 59.19
CA SER A 36 5.82 -5.19 59.97
C SER A 36 4.53 -5.52 60.74
N ALA A 37 3.90 -6.65 60.43
CA ALA A 37 2.64 -7.12 61.01
C ALA A 37 2.79 -8.33 61.93
N GLU A 38 4.02 -8.80 62.15
CA GLU A 38 4.35 -10.05 62.87
C GLU A 38 3.70 -10.14 64.26
N ASP A 39 3.77 -9.07 65.06
CA ASP A 39 3.19 -9.05 66.41
C ASP A 39 1.65 -9.18 66.42
N ILE A 40 0.97 -8.59 65.43
CA ILE A 40 -0.50 -8.63 65.31
C ILE A 40 -0.95 -10.00 64.80
N VAL A 41 -0.18 -10.60 63.89
CA VAL A 41 -0.40 -11.94 63.34
C VAL A 41 -0.18 -13.01 64.41
N LEU A 42 0.90 -12.91 65.20
CA LEU A 42 1.17 -13.82 66.31
C LEU A 42 0.06 -13.76 67.38
N ALA A 43 -0.42 -12.54 67.72
CA ALA A 43 -1.55 -12.37 68.64
C ALA A 43 -2.86 -12.99 68.08
N GLY A 44 -3.10 -12.88 66.77
CA GLY A 44 -4.25 -13.50 66.10
C GLY A 44 -4.19 -15.03 66.07
N ILE A 45 -3.00 -15.59 65.82
CA ILE A 45 -2.76 -17.05 65.82
C ILE A 45 -2.89 -17.63 67.23
N ASP A 46 -2.33 -17.00 68.25
CA ASP A 46 -2.44 -17.46 69.65
C ASP A 46 -3.90 -17.46 70.13
N ASN A 47 -4.67 -16.42 69.75
CA ASN A 47 -6.10 -16.34 70.06
C ASN A 47 -6.92 -17.40 69.32
N TRP A 48 -6.60 -17.66 68.05
CA TRP A 48 -7.21 -18.76 67.29
C TRP A 48 -6.86 -20.13 67.86
N MET A 49 -5.61 -20.37 68.25
CA MET A 49 -5.18 -21.63 68.87
C MET A 49 -5.89 -21.90 70.20
N LYS A 50 -6.09 -20.87 71.03
CA LYS A 50 -6.85 -20.99 72.29
C LYS A 50 -8.31 -21.37 72.05
N ASP A 51 -8.94 -20.78 71.04
CA ASP A 51 -10.34 -21.04 70.70
C ASP A 51 -10.56 -22.41 70.01
N ASN A 52 -9.57 -22.92 69.28
CA ASN A 52 -9.69 -24.14 68.48
C ASN A 52 -9.09 -25.41 69.11
N THR A 53 -8.82 -25.39 70.42
CA THR A 53 -8.30 -26.53 71.20
C THR A 53 -9.34 -27.65 71.40
N ILE A 54 -9.92 -28.21 70.33
CA ILE A 54 -10.77 -29.40 70.41
C ILE A 54 -10.43 -30.39 69.28
N ARG A 55 -9.82 -31.51 69.71
CA ARG A 55 -9.73 -32.84 69.08
C ARG A 55 -8.72 -33.05 67.96
N HIS A 56 -7.50 -33.46 68.34
CA HIS A 56 -6.87 -34.68 67.81
C HIS A 56 -5.80 -35.19 68.80
N THR A 57 -6.24 -35.64 69.97
CA THR A 57 -5.44 -36.58 70.77
C THR A 57 -5.66 -37.96 70.17
N MET A 58 -4.76 -38.43 69.30
CA MET A 58 -4.78 -39.83 68.86
C MET A 58 -4.59 -40.71 70.09
N SER A 59 -5.54 -41.60 70.36
CA SER A 59 -5.46 -42.53 71.49
C SER A 59 -4.26 -43.44 71.30
N ALA A 60 -3.52 -43.72 72.38
CA ALA A 60 -2.35 -44.61 72.38
C ALA A 60 -2.68 -46.01 71.81
N GLU A 61 -3.94 -46.41 71.86
CA GLU A 61 -4.47 -47.67 71.33
C GLU A 61 -4.53 -47.70 69.79
N ASP A 62 -4.86 -46.56 69.15
CA ASP A 62 -4.90 -46.45 67.69
C ASP A 62 -3.49 -46.37 67.09
N ALA A 63 -2.55 -45.74 67.81
CA ALA A 63 -1.13 -45.77 67.45
C ALA A 63 -0.57 -47.20 67.50
N HIS A 64 -0.98 -48.01 68.48
CA HIS A 64 -0.55 -49.41 68.61
C HIS A 64 -1.14 -50.31 67.51
N LYS A 65 -2.41 -50.15 67.14
CA LYS A 65 -3.02 -50.87 66.00
C LYS A 65 -2.32 -50.55 64.68
N THR A 66 -1.95 -49.29 64.49
CA THR A 66 -1.23 -48.85 63.29
C THR A 66 0.20 -49.42 63.24
N LEU A 67 0.89 -49.50 64.38
CA LEU A 67 2.22 -50.10 64.49
C LEU A 67 2.20 -51.62 64.27
N GLN A 68 1.23 -52.34 64.83
CA GLN A 68 1.06 -53.78 64.59
C GLN A 68 0.74 -54.08 63.12
N ALA A 69 -0.07 -53.26 62.45
CA ALA A 69 -0.35 -53.41 61.03
C ALA A 69 0.89 -53.24 60.13
N ILE A 70 1.90 -52.50 60.59
CA ILE A 70 3.17 -52.30 59.88
C ILE A 70 4.14 -53.47 60.12
N LEU A 71 4.20 -54.01 61.34
CA LEU A 71 5.12 -55.09 61.73
C LEU A 71 4.69 -56.48 61.23
N SER A 72 3.39 -56.71 61.02
CA SER A 72 2.86 -58.01 60.52
C SER A 72 2.87 -58.14 58.99
N ARG A 73 3.37 -57.14 58.27
CA ARG A 73 3.49 -57.19 56.81
C ARG A 73 4.83 -57.85 56.46
N GLU A 74 4.80 -59.12 56.06
CA GLU A 74 5.95 -59.78 55.42
C GLU A 74 6.50 -58.84 54.32
N PRO A 75 7.82 -58.67 54.21
CA PRO A 75 8.41 -57.86 53.16
C PRO A 75 8.07 -58.53 51.84
N ALA A 76 7.06 -58.00 51.14
CA ALA A 76 6.72 -58.41 49.80
C ALA A 76 8.01 -58.42 48.99
N ARG A 77 8.32 -59.61 48.46
CA ARG A 77 9.44 -59.88 47.56
C ARG A 77 9.56 -58.72 46.59
N VAL A 78 10.62 -57.95 46.74
CA VAL A 78 10.90 -56.81 45.87
C VAL A 78 11.27 -57.42 44.53
N GLU A 79 10.29 -57.65 43.65
CA GLU A 79 10.59 -57.74 42.23
C GLU A 79 11.35 -56.47 41.88
N PRO A 80 12.44 -56.55 41.10
CA PRO A 80 13.09 -55.35 40.63
C PRO A 80 12.02 -54.59 39.85
N ILE A 81 11.51 -53.51 40.44
CA ILE A 81 10.75 -52.50 39.71
C ILE A 81 11.70 -52.12 38.60
N ASN A 82 11.37 -52.59 37.41
CA ASN A 82 11.98 -52.12 36.19
C ASN A 82 11.63 -50.64 36.21
N LYS A 83 12.56 -49.82 36.73
CA LYS A 83 12.54 -48.40 36.48
C LYS A 83 12.67 -48.37 34.97
N HIS A 84 11.54 -48.25 34.28
CA HIS A 84 11.51 -47.29 33.20
C HIS A 84 12.07 -46.03 33.85
N ARG A 85 13.40 -45.84 33.73
CA ARG A 85 13.97 -44.52 33.78
C ARG A 85 13.14 -43.85 32.71
N ILE A 86 12.16 -43.06 33.14
CA ILE A 86 11.79 -41.90 32.37
C ILE A 86 13.10 -41.13 32.39
N ILE A 87 13.96 -41.43 31.43
CA ILE A 87 15.04 -40.58 31.02
C ILE A 87 14.27 -39.35 30.60
N ARG A 88 14.04 -38.43 31.55
CA ARG A 88 13.81 -37.04 31.21
C ARG A 88 15.12 -36.63 30.56
N SER A 89 15.21 -36.91 29.27
CA SER A 89 16.30 -36.45 28.45
C SER A 89 16.36 -34.93 28.64
N PRO A 90 17.55 -34.33 28.78
CA PRO A 90 17.66 -32.88 28.84
C PRO A 90 17.04 -32.19 27.60
N GLY A 91 16.74 -32.96 26.53
CA GLY A 91 15.98 -32.51 25.38
C GLY A 91 14.49 -32.19 25.65
N THR A 92 13.85 -32.74 26.69
CA THR A 92 12.45 -32.39 27.02
C THR A 92 12.32 -31.08 27.79
N LEU A 93 13.39 -30.60 28.43
CA LEU A 93 13.44 -29.25 29.00
C LEU A 93 13.53 -28.19 27.91
N TRP A 94 14.29 -28.46 26.83
CA TRP A 94 14.33 -27.61 25.65
C TRP A 94 13.01 -27.57 24.88
N LEU A 95 12.22 -28.65 24.88
CA LEU A 95 10.85 -28.61 24.33
C LEU A 95 9.91 -27.68 25.12
N ARG A 96 10.11 -27.51 26.43
CA ARG A 96 9.30 -26.57 27.24
C ARG A 96 9.65 -25.13 26.90
N TYR A 97 10.93 -24.85 26.62
CA TYR A 97 11.34 -23.55 26.08
C TYR A 97 10.89 -23.37 24.62
N ALA A 98 10.88 -24.43 23.81
CA ALA A 98 10.37 -24.37 22.44
C ALA A 98 8.87 -24.01 22.40
N ALA A 99 8.05 -24.54 23.31
CA ALA A 99 6.65 -24.16 23.43
C ALA A 99 6.48 -22.67 23.82
N ALA A 100 7.32 -22.16 24.72
CA ALA A 100 7.31 -20.74 25.08
C ALA A 100 7.76 -19.84 23.91
N ILE A 101 8.77 -20.27 23.14
CA ILE A 101 9.24 -19.55 21.95
C ILE A 101 8.16 -19.55 20.86
N ILE A 102 7.49 -20.67 20.60
CA ILE A 102 6.38 -20.75 19.64
C ILE A 102 5.20 -19.88 20.10
N LEU A 103 4.91 -19.84 21.40
CA LEU A 103 3.87 -18.96 21.95
C LEU A 103 4.23 -17.48 21.75
N ILE A 104 5.48 -17.09 22.04
CA ILE A 104 5.97 -15.72 21.86
C ILE A 104 5.98 -15.32 20.37
N PHE A 105 6.44 -16.20 19.48
CA PHE A 105 6.39 -15.96 18.03
C PHE A 105 4.97 -15.96 17.50
N GLY A 106 4.08 -16.80 18.03
CA GLY A 106 2.67 -16.83 17.67
C GLY A 106 1.94 -15.55 18.10
N ILE A 107 2.18 -15.08 19.32
CA ILE A 107 1.66 -13.81 19.83
C ILE A 107 2.29 -12.65 19.04
N GLY A 108 3.59 -12.68 18.77
CA GLY A 108 4.28 -11.68 17.95
C GLY A 108 3.74 -11.61 16.52
N ALA A 109 3.51 -12.75 15.88
CA ALA A 109 2.90 -12.83 14.54
C ALA A 109 1.43 -12.40 14.55
N TYR A 110 0.69 -12.72 15.61
CA TYR A 110 -0.69 -12.28 15.82
C TYR A 110 -0.77 -10.76 15.98
N LEU A 111 0.07 -10.17 16.85
CA LEU A 111 0.17 -8.72 17.04
C LEU A 111 0.71 -8.01 15.79
N TYR A 112 1.63 -8.63 15.05
CA TYR A 112 2.10 -8.11 13.76
C TYR A 112 0.98 -8.10 12.72
N ASN A 113 0.14 -9.13 12.68
CA ASN A 113 -1.04 -9.16 11.81
C ASN A 113 -2.11 -8.15 12.23
N LEU A 114 -2.25 -7.83 13.53
CA LEU A 114 -3.13 -6.76 14.00
C LEU A 114 -2.58 -5.36 13.65
N THR A 115 -1.25 -5.16 13.72
CA THR A 115 -0.61 -3.87 13.38
C THR A 115 -0.55 -3.64 11.87
N THR A 116 -0.35 -4.68 11.07
CA THR A 116 -0.28 -4.57 9.60
C THR A 116 -1.65 -4.53 8.92
N LYS A 117 -2.72 -5.01 9.57
CA LYS A 117 -4.10 -4.82 9.08
C LYS A 117 -4.67 -3.42 9.36
N ASN A 118 -3.96 -2.58 10.11
CA ASN A 118 -4.37 -1.21 10.43
C ASN A 118 -3.54 -0.13 9.73
N HIS A 119 -2.85 -0.46 8.64
CA HIS A 119 -2.31 0.54 7.70
C HIS A 119 -3.10 0.52 6.39
N SER A 120 -4.40 0.80 6.48
CA SER A 120 -5.21 1.36 5.39
C SER A 120 -6.38 2.14 5.96
N GLU A 121 -6.09 3.03 6.91
CA GLU A 121 -6.87 4.25 7.07
C GLU A 121 -5.87 5.40 7.08
N THR A 122 -5.36 5.72 5.89
CA THR A 122 -4.88 7.09 5.64
C THR A 122 -6.03 7.99 6.01
N ALA A 123 -5.86 8.81 7.05
CA ALA A 123 -6.77 9.87 7.39
C ALA A 123 -7.25 10.53 6.11
N SER A 124 -8.56 10.50 5.85
CA SER A 124 -9.17 11.29 4.80
C SER A 124 -9.06 12.75 5.21
N ILE A 125 -7.87 13.31 4.99
CA ILE A 125 -7.74 14.72 4.63
C ILE A 125 -8.61 14.78 3.38
N LYS A 126 -9.81 15.38 3.49
CA LYS A 126 -10.53 15.82 2.31
C LYS A 126 -9.49 16.53 1.47
N PRO A 127 -9.15 16.04 0.27
CA PRO A 127 -8.26 16.79 -0.57
C PRO A 127 -8.93 18.15 -0.69
N VAL A 128 -8.23 19.20 -0.23
CA VAL A 128 -8.33 20.49 -0.90
C VAL A 128 -8.37 20.14 -2.38
N PRO A 129 -9.30 20.65 -3.19
CA PRO A 129 -9.23 20.45 -4.62
C PRO A 129 -7.88 21.01 -5.04
N THR A 130 -6.86 20.16 -5.06
CA THR A 130 -5.66 20.38 -5.85
C THR A 130 -6.27 20.54 -7.21
N GLU A 131 -6.24 21.77 -7.72
CA GLU A 131 -6.51 22.03 -9.12
C GLU A 131 -5.89 20.87 -9.87
N LYS A 132 -6.74 20.13 -10.59
CA LYS A 132 -6.38 19.01 -11.43
C LYS A 132 -4.95 19.25 -11.91
N ASP A 133 -3.99 18.52 -11.37
CA ASP A 133 -2.63 18.60 -11.85
C ASP A 133 -2.75 18.31 -13.34
N ILE A 134 -2.53 19.35 -14.15
CA ILE A 134 -2.80 19.29 -15.58
C ILE A 134 -1.71 18.37 -16.09
N ALA A 135 -2.08 17.10 -16.28
CA ALA A 135 -1.16 16.11 -16.83
C ALA A 135 -0.48 16.72 -18.05
N PRO A 136 0.85 16.56 -18.20
CA PRO A 136 1.58 17.17 -19.30
C PRO A 136 0.87 16.87 -20.62
N GLY A 137 0.80 17.89 -21.49
CA GLY A 137 0.17 17.76 -22.79
C GLY A 137 0.71 16.52 -23.51
N LYS A 138 -0.20 15.70 -24.04
CA LYS A 138 0.18 14.48 -24.76
C LYS A 138 0.38 14.82 -26.23
N ASP A 139 1.28 14.12 -26.91
CA ASP A 139 1.35 14.26 -28.36
C ASP A 139 0.13 13.58 -28.99
N GLY A 140 -0.58 14.29 -29.86
CA GLY A 140 -1.77 13.76 -30.50
C GLY A 140 -2.50 14.74 -31.40
N ALA A 141 -2.94 14.26 -32.56
CA ALA A 141 -3.65 15.06 -33.54
C ALA A 141 -4.59 14.24 -34.42
N ILE A 142 -5.51 14.94 -35.05
CA ILE A 142 -6.45 14.41 -36.02
C ILE A 142 -6.17 15.08 -37.36
N LEU A 143 -5.78 14.28 -38.34
CA LEU A 143 -5.63 14.70 -39.73
C LEU A 143 -6.97 14.52 -40.44
N THR A 144 -7.54 15.61 -40.93
CA THR A 144 -8.67 15.60 -41.85
C THR A 144 -8.15 15.76 -43.27
N LEU A 145 -8.36 14.74 -44.09
CA LEU A 145 -7.97 14.72 -45.49
C LEU A 145 -8.96 15.51 -46.36
N ALA A 146 -8.54 15.86 -47.57
CA ALA A 146 -9.38 16.55 -48.57
C ALA A 146 -10.68 15.83 -48.97
N ASP A 147 -10.77 14.52 -48.76
CA ASP A 147 -11.99 13.72 -48.97
C ASP A 147 -12.95 13.76 -47.76
N GLY A 148 -12.57 14.44 -46.67
CA GLY A 148 -13.30 14.53 -45.41
C GLY A 148 -12.99 13.41 -44.42
N ARG A 149 -12.18 12.42 -44.80
CA ARG A 149 -11.79 11.32 -43.91
C ARG A 149 -10.90 11.84 -42.78
N GLN A 150 -11.23 11.46 -41.56
CA GLN A 150 -10.44 11.80 -40.36
C GLN A 150 -9.58 10.62 -39.94
N ILE A 151 -8.31 10.91 -39.66
CA ILE A 151 -7.31 9.94 -39.21
C ILE A 151 -6.77 10.42 -37.87
N VAL A 152 -7.03 9.64 -36.81
CA VAL A 152 -6.49 9.90 -35.47
C VAL A 152 -5.06 9.37 -35.41
N LEU A 153 -4.09 10.26 -35.22
CA LEU A 153 -2.67 9.93 -35.23
C LEU A 153 -2.20 9.33 -33.90
N ASP A 154 -2.91 9.57 -32.79
CA ASP A 154 -2.60 9.08 -31.44
C ASP A 154 -2.46 7.54 -31.34
N SER A 155 -3.06 6.79 -32.27
CA SER A 155 -3.17 5.33 -32.22
C SER A 155 -2.46 4.62 -33.38
N LEU A 156 -1.76 5.37 -34.23
CA LEU A 156 -1.11 4.81 -35.42
C LEU A 156 0.37 4.58 -35.18
N HIS A 157 0.84 3.42 -35.64
CA HIS A 157 2.27 3.10 -35.69
C HIS A 157 2.90 3.75 -36.93
N ASN A 158 4.24 3.85 -36.94
CA ASN A 158 4.98 4.41 -38.06
C ASN A 158 4.59 3.75 -39.40
N GLY A 159 4.41 4.54 -40.46
CA GLY A 159 4.05 4.03 -41.79
C GLY A 159 3.27 5.03 -42.65
N ILE A 160 2.91 4.58 -43.86
CA ILE A 160 2.07 5.36 -44.78
C ILE A 160 0.63 5.34 -44.25
N ILE A 161 0.07 6.52 -43.96
CA ILE A 161 -1.29 6.66 -43.42
C ILE A 161 -2.32 7.04 -44.49
N ALA A 162 -1.87 7.67 -45.58
CA ALA A 162 -2.71 8.01 -46.72
C ALA A 162 -1.84 8.30 -47.96
N GLU A 163 -2.45 8.15 -49.13
CA GLU A 163 -1.89 8.60 -50.39
C GLU A 163 -2.88 9.58 -51.03
N GLN A 164 -2.40 10.75 -51.43
CA GLN A 164 -3.22 11.76 -52.11
C GLN A 164 -2.46 12.31 -53.32
N THR A 165 -2.99 12.08 -54.52
CA THR A 165 -2.43 12.62 -55.77
C THR A 165 -0.94 12.25 -55.95
N GLY A 166 -0.58 11.00 -55.66
CA GLY A 166 0.81 10.53 -55.74
C GLY A 166 1.74 11.09 -54.65
N THR A 167 1.20 11.78 -53.63
CA THR A 167 1.96 12.16 -52.43
C THR A 167 1.62 11.19 -51.31
N ASN A 168 2.64 10.52 -50.78
CA ASN A 168 2.50 9.65 -49.62
C ASN A 168 2.59 10.50 -48.35
N ILE A 169 1.59 10.33 -47.50
CA ILE A 169 1.55 10.90 -46.16
C ILE A 169 2.08 9.83 -45.20
N VAL A 170 3.24 10.09 -44.62
CA VAL A 170 3.96 9.15 -43.76
C VAL A 170 3.94 9.68 -42.33
N LEU A 171 3.57 8.82 -41.39
CA LEU A 171 3.75 9.07 -39.96
C LEU A 171 5.05 8.40 -39.54
N GLU A 172 6.01 9.17 -39.05
CA GLU A 172 7.28 8.64 -38.53
C GLU A 172 7.61 9.31 -37.20
N ASN A 173 7.77 8.50 -36.14
CA ASN A 173 8.16 8.95 -34.80
C ASN A 173 7.25 10.06 -34.23
N GLY A 174 5.94 9.95 -34.47
CA GLY A 174 4.96 10.94 -34.01
C GLY A 174 4.94 12.24 -34.82
N LYS A 175 5.59 12.27 -35.99
CA LYS A 175 5.61 13.42 -36.92
C LYS A 175 5.02 13.02 -38.24
N LEU A 176 4.33 13.97 -38.87
CA LEU A 176 3.74 13.76 -40.19
C LEU A 176 4.64 14.38 -41.26
N GLU A 177 5.01 13.57 -42.25
CA GLU A 177 5.87 13.92 -43.38
C GLU A 177 5.18 13.63 -44.72
N TYR A 178 5.42 14.50 -45.71
CA TYR A 178 4.90 14.37 -47.07
C TYR A 178 6.04 14.00 -48.02
N THR A 179 5.98 12.81 -48.61
CA THR A 179 6.91 12.39 -49.66
C THR A 179 6.21 12.44 -51.01
N THR A 180 6.70 13.29 -51.91
CA THR A 180 6.14 13.44 -53.25
C THR A 180 6.59 12.26 -54.13
N GLY A 181 5.64 11.48 -54.64
CA GLY A 181 5.86 10.54 -55.72
C GLY A 181 6.05 11.28 -57.05
N SER A 182 6.80 10.68 -57.97
CA SER A 182 7.46 11.32 -59.12
C SER A 182 6.56 11.92 -60.21
N THR A 183 5.25 12.12 -59.99
CA THR A 183 4.34 12.70 -60.99
C THR A 183 3.19 13.47 -60.34
N PRO A 184 3.19 14.81 -60.36
CA PRO A 184 2.05 15.61 -59.92
C PRO A 184 0.95 15.58 -60.98
N ASN A 185 0.15 14.51 -60.99
CA ASN A 185 -0.80 14.25 -62.09
C ASN A 185 -2.22 14.79 -61.84
N SER A 186 -2.38 15.85 -61.04
CA SER A 186 -3.68 16.53 -60.91
C SER A 186 -3.52 18.02 -60.70
N ASN A 187 -4.17 18.81 -61.56
CA ASN A 187 -4.33 20.27 -61.47
C ASN A 187 -5.21 20.72 -60.29
N LYS A 188 -5.57 19.82 -59.37
CA LYS A 188 -6.44 20.11 -58.23
C LYS A 188 -5.59 20.15 -56.95
N THR A 189 -5.46 21.34 -56.36
CA THR A 189 -4.89 21.52 -55.02
C THR A 189 -5.83 20.91 -53.99
N LEU A 190 -5.38 19.83 -53.34
CA LEU A 190 -6.10 19.22 -52.23
C LEU A 190 -5.71 19.91 -50.92
N TRP A 191 -6.67 20.08 -50.02
CA TRP A 191 -6.48 20.75 -48.74
C TRP A 191 -6.67 19.76 -47.60
N ASN A 192 -5.70 19.73 -46.68
CA ASN A 192 -5.77 18.95 -45.47
C ASN A 192 -5.87 19.90 -44.27
N THR A 193 -6.44 19.39 -43.17
CA THR A 193 -6.51 20.11 -41.90
C THR A 193 -5.94 19.23 -40.79
N MET A 194 -4.88 19.70 -40.15
CA MET A 194 -4.35 19.12 -38.92
C MET A 194 -5.02 19.80 -37.73
N SER A 195 -5.50 19.03 -36.76
CA SER A 195 -6.13 19.58 -35.56
C SER A 195 -5.66 18.87 -34.30
N THR A 196 -5.41 19.63 -33.25
CA THR A 196 -4.99 19.14 -31.93
C THR A 196 -6.14 19.30 -30.93
N PRO A 197 -6.66 18.21 -30.35
CA PRO A 197 -7.65 18.30 -29.28
C PRO A 197 -7.10 19.00 -28.03
N ARG A 198 -7.97 19.30 -27.07
CA ARG A 198 -7.55 19.86 -25.77
C ARG A 198 -6.55 18.94 -25.06
N GLY A 199 -5.50 19.56 -24.52
CA GLY A 199 -4.42 18.86 -23.80
C GLY A 199 -3.47 18.07 -24.72
N ARG A 200 -3.48 18.36 -26.03
CA ARG A 200 -2.58 17.74 -26.99
C ARG A 200 -1.80 18.75 -27.80
N GLN A 201 -0.60 18.37 -28.21
CA GLN A 201 0.23 19.12 -29.14
C GLN A 201 0.69 18.20 -30.28
N PHE A 202 1.13 18.77 -31.39
CA PHE A 202 1.62 17.95 -32.51
C PHE A 202 2.56 18.71 -33.43
N GLN A 203 3.56 18.01 -33.99
CA GLN A 203 4.46 18.56 -34.99
C GLN A 203 4.11 18.03 -36.39
N VAL A 204 3.94 18.94 -37.34
CA VAL A 204 3.75 18.62 -38.77
C VAL A 204 4.88 19.22 -39.60
N ILE A 205 5.38 18.45 -40.57
CA ILE A 205 6.30 18.93 -41.61
C ILE A 205 5.48 19.11 -42.87
N LEU A 206 5.43 20.34 -43.38
CA LEU A 206 4.68 20.70 -44.59
C LEU A 206 5.42 20.24 -45.86
N PRO A 207 4.74 20.19 -47.02
CA PRO A 207 5.34 19.73 -48.28
C PRO A 207 6.57 20.54 -48.77
N ASP A 208 6.75 21.76 -48.28
CA ASP A 208 7.91 22.62 -48.58
C ASP A 208 9.06 22.47 -47.57
N GLY A 209 8.90 21.59 -46.56
CA GLY A 209 9.85 21.39 -45.47
C GLY A 209 9.67 22.32 -44.27
N THR A 210 8.69 23.23 -44.30
CA THR A 210 8.35 24.08 -43.15
C THR A 210 7.86 23.22 -41.99
N LYS A 211 8.38 23.44 -40.78
CA LYS A 211 7.94 22.72 -39.58
C LYS A 211 6.98 23.57 -38.78
N VAL A 212 5.89 22.97 -38.34
CA VAL A 212 4.87 23.66 -37.54
C VAL A 212 4.56 22.83 -36.30
N TRP A 213 4.60 23.47 -35.14
CA TRP A 213 4.18 22.90 -33.86
C TRP A 213 2.85 23.50 -33.48
N LEU A 214 1.81 22.67 -33.42
CA LEU A 214 0.46 23.04 -33.01
C LEU A 214 0.30 22.85 -31.51
N ASN A 215 -0.16 23.90 -30.82
CA ASN A 215 -0.48 23.82 -29.39
C ASN A 215 -1.87 23.19 -29.18
N THR A 216 -2.33 23.10 -27.94
CA THR A 216 -3.66 22.62 -27.56
C THR A 216 -4.79 23.37 -28.27
N ALA A 217 -5.84 22.64 -28.65
CA ALA A 217 -7.06 23.21 -29.25
C ALA A 217 -6.79 24.10 -30.47
N SER A 218 -5.83 23.70 -31.31
CA SER A 218 -5.40 24.47 -32.49
C SER A 218 -5.66 23.67 -33.77
N SER A 219 -5.74 24.36 -34.90
CA SER A 219 -5.92 23.72 -36.21
C SER A 219 -5.18 24.48 -37.31
N LEU A 220 -4.46 23.74 -38.14
CA LEU A 220 -3.75 24.22 -39.33
C LEU A 220 -4.36 23.60 -40.58
N LYS A 221 -4.80 24.45 -41.51
CA LYS A 221 -5.25 24.03 -42.84
C LYS A 221 -4.24 24.44 -43.89
N TYR A 222 -3.85 23.49 -44.74
CA TYR A 222 -2.75 23.64 -45.67
C TYR A 222 -2.94 22.76 -46.91
N PRO A 223 -2.37 23.14 -48.05
CA PRO A 223 -2.45 22.34 -49.27
C PRO A 223 -1.47 21.15 -49.23
N THR A 224 -1.81 20.06 -49.92
CA THR A 224 -0.92 18.89 -50.09
C THR A 224 0.31 19.19 -50.94
N VAL A 225 0.22 20.22 -51.78
CA VAL A 225 1.32 20.75 -52.61
C VAL A 225 1.14 22.26 -52.71
N PHE A 226 2.21 23.02 -52.44
CA PHE A 226 2.19 24.46 -52.69
C PHE A 226 2.38 24.74 -54.18
N GLN A 227 1.42 25.46 -54.78
CA GLN A 227 1.42 25.81 -56.20
C GLN A 227 1.30 27.34 -56.36
N GLY A 228 1.81 27.88 -57.47
CA GLY A 228 1.74 29.31 -57.77
C GLY A 228 2.91 30.11 -57.20
N SER A 229 2.65 31.34 -56.75
CA SER A 229 3.67 32.30 -56.31
C SER A 229 3.79 32.45 -54.79
N THR A 230 2.91 31.82 -54.01
CA THR A 230 2.89 31.94 -52.54
C THR A 230 2.55 30.62 -51.87
N ARG A 231 3.03 30.43 -50.64
CA ARG A 231 2.71 29.29 -49.78
C ARG A 231 1.72 29.77 -48.72
N ILE A 232 0.46 29.38 -48.83
CA ILE A 232 -0.61 29.88 -47.95
C ILE A 232 -1.07 28.76 -47.02
N VAL A 233 -1.16 29.07 -45.72
CA VAL A 233 -1.78 28.22 -44.69
C VAL A 233 -2.76 29.04 -43.86
N GLU A 234 -3.77 28.37 -43.28
CA GLU A 234 -4.76 28.97 -42.38
C GLU A 234 -4.60 28.37 -40.98
N ILE A 235 -4.53 29.22 -39.95
CA ILE A 235 -4.38 28.80 -38.55
C ILE A 235 -5.53 29.29 -37.68
N ASN A 236 -5.96 28.44 -36.76
CA ASN A 236 -6.80 28.78 -35.62
C ASN A 236 -6.16 28.24 -34.34
N GLY A 237 -6.14 29.03 -33.28
CA GLY A 237 -5.41 28.73 -32.04
C GLY A 237 -3.98 29.23 -32.10
N GLU A 238 -3.04 28.46 -31.56
CA GLU A 238 -1.63 28.82 -31.40
C GLU A 238 -0.75 27.79 -32.12
N ALA A 239 0.25 28.29 -32.84
CA ALA A 239 1.24 27.44 -33.49
C ALA A 239 2.57 28.17 -33.63
N TYR A 240 3.66 27.44 -33.43
CA TYR A 240 5.01 27.92 -33.71
C TYR A 240 5.46 27.41 -35.09
N PHE A 241 6.02 28.31 -35.89
CA PHE A 241 6.44 28.06 -37.27
C PHE A 241 7.96 28.20 -37.39
N ASP A 242 8.61 27.19 -37.96
CA ASP A 242 9.99 27.21 -38.49
C ASP A 242 9.87 27.13 -40.03
N VAL A 243 9.81 28.30 -40.67
CA VAL A 243 9.49 28.41 -42.10
C VAL A 243 10.72 28.16 -42.96
N ALA A 244 10.61 27.18 -43.87
CA ALA A 244 11.65 26.90 -44.86
C ALA A 244 11.92 28.14 -45.73
N GLY A 245 13.19 28.51 -45.85
CA GLY A 245 13.60 29.70 -46.59
C GLY A 245 13.32 29.60 -48.08
N ASN A 246 12.47 30.47 -48.61
CA ASN A 246 12.22 30.59 -50.05
C ASN A 246 11.80 32.03 -50.41
N LYS A 247 12.76 32.82 -50.94
CA LYS A 247 12.55 34.22 -51.31
C LYS A 247 11.64 34.40 -52.53
N GLN A 248 11.54 33.38 -53.40
CA GLN A 248 10.75 33.44 -54.63
C GLN A 248 9.28 33.08 -54.39
N MET A 249 8.98 32.43 -53.27
CA MET A 249 7.63 31.98 -52.91
C MET A 249 7.36 32.29 -51.43
N PRO A 250 6.91 33.52 -51.09
CA PRO A 250 6.63 33.92 -49.72
C PRO A 250 5.65 32.99 -49.00
N PHE A 251 5.84 32.82 -47.69
CA PHE A 251 4.95 32.06 -46.82
C PHE A 251 3.97 33.00 -46.12
N ILE A 252 2.68 32.69 -46.21
CA ILE A 252 1.58 33.51 -45.70
C ILE A 252 0.76 32.66 -44.73
N VAL A 253 0.70 33.10 -43.47
CA VAL A 253 -0.17 32.52 -42.44
C VAL A 253 -1.40 33.40 -42.29
N LYS A 254 -2.56 32.84 -42.61
CA LYS A 254 -3.86 33.47 -42.40
C LYS A 254 -4.41 33.08 -41.04
N ILE A 255 -4.55 34.06 -40.16
CA ILE A 255 -5.09 33.87 -38.82
C ILE A 255 -6.58 34.16 -38.85
N ASN A 256 -7.36 33.32 -38.16
CA ASN A 256 -8.80 33.53 -38.05
C ASN A 256 -9.10 34.93 -37.48
N GLY A 257 -9.96 35.71 -38.16
CA GLY A 257 -10.18 37.13 -37.85
C GLY A 257 -9.54 38.12 -38.83
N GLY A 258 -8.88 37.64 -39.90
CA GLY A 258 -8.48 38.46 -41.05
C GLY A 258 -7.07 39.06 -40.98
N VAL A 259 -6.24 38.61 -40.04
CA VAL A 259 -4.82 38.99 -39.95
C VAL A 259 -3.99 38.04 -40.81
N GLU A 260 -3.04 38.59 -41.57
CA GLU A 260 -2.10 37.82 -42.38
C GLU A 260 -0.66 38.15 -41.97
N VAL A 261 0.15 37.10 -41.76
CA VAL A 261 1.58 37.22 -41.47
C VAL A 261 2.35 36.67 -42.68
N GLN A 262 3.17 37.51 -43.30
CA GLN A 262 4.00 37.14 -44.44
C GLN A 262 5.47 37.07 -44.05
N VAL A 263 6.12 35.95 -44.33
CA VAL A 263 7.56 35.73 -44.09
C VAL A 263 8.24 35.06 -45.29
N LEU A 264 9.56 35.16 -45.36
CA LEU A 264 10.37 34.53 -46.42
C LEU A 264 11.19 33.32 -45.94
N GLY A 265 11.27 33.11 -44.63
CA GLY A 265 12.13 32.13 -43.97
C GLY A 265 12.49 32.66 -42.59
N THR A 266 11.63 32.43 -41.61
CA THR A 266 11.70 33.03 -40.27
C THR A 266 11.02 32.08 -39.29
N GLU A 267 11.52 32.07 -38.06
CA GLU A 267 10.91 31.38 -36.95
C GLU A 267 10.02 32.35 -36.16
N PHE A 268 8.77 31.99 -35.89
CA PHE A 268 7.85 32.83 -35.13
C PHE A 268 6.72 32.01 -34.48
N ASN A 269 6.07 32.61 -33.48
CA ASN A 269 4.82 32.14 -32.85
C ASN A 269 3.70 33.09 -33.26
#